data_AF-A0A6I3FVZ5-F1
#
_entry.id   AF-A0A6I3FVZ5-F1
#
_cell.length_a   1.000
_cell.length_b   1.000
_cell.length_c   1.000
_cell.angle_alpha   90.00
_cell.angle_beta   90.00
_cell.angle_gamma   90.00
#
_symmetry.space_group_name_H-M   'P 1'
#
loop_
_entity.id
_entity.type
_entity.pdbx_description
1 polymer ?
#
loop_
_entity_poly.entity_id
_entity_poly.type
_entity_poly.pdbx_seq_one_letter_code
_entity_poly.pdbx_strand_id
1 'polypeptide(L)'
;MKSTKPIYWLLLPALLLLSAGSIWGTVHFYPGQNSPSASQVQECIDLKSFVLNEELIGSKKWSVYHSDVLKYETGLSNKNRTIVLVKLIASEAIEVLQSDLRIYEEMALHNDCLLPDFKKQLASVTTDTQTSIDFLLGQGEISGQMFDPNQGIWNTAFYDAYESAIKYLK
;
A
#
# COMPACT_ATOMS: atom_id res chain seq x y z
N MET A 1 90.99 28.62 4.64
CA MET A 1 91.36 28.64 3.21
C MET A 1 90.75 27.42 2.52
N LYS A 2 90.14 27.62 1.34
CA LYS A 2 89.65 26.64 0.33
C LYS A 2 88.50 25.72 0.79
N SER A 3 87.24 25.83 0.35
CA SER A 3 86.63 26.00 -0.98
C SER A 3 87.04 24.95 -2.02
N THR A 4 86.11 24.04 -2.33
CA THR A 4 85.67 23.64 -3.69
C THR A 4 84.48 22.66 -3.62
N LYS A 5 83.33 23.02 -4.21
CA LYS A 5 82.31 22.09 -4.78
C LYS A 5 82.75 21.73 -6.24
N PRO A 6 81.95 21.15 -7.17
CA PRO A 6 80.65 20.41 -7.15
C PRO A 6 80.63 19.18 -8.14
N ILE A 7 79.43 18.71 -8.52
CA ILE A 7 78.98 18.02 -9.78
C ILE A 7 78.76 16.50 -9.63
N TYR A 8 77.52 16.02 -9.49
CA TYR A 8 76.43 15.76 -10.48
C TYR A 8 76.66 14.55 -11.39
N TRP A 9 75.56 13.79 -11.58
CA TRP A 9 75.31 12.66 -12.50
C TRP A 9 75.50 11.25 -11.92
N LEU A 10 74.40 10.55 -11.64
CA LEU A 10 73.78 9.59 -12.58
C LEU A 10 72.57 8.90 -11.90
N LEU A 11 71.40 9.07 -12.52
CA LEU A 11 70.43 8.02 -12.82
C LEU A 11 69.72 7.29 -11.66
N LEU A 12 68.43 7.64 -11.49
CA LEU A 12 67.34 6.66 -11.37
C LEU A 12 67.64 5.42 -12.25
N PRO A 13 67.41 4.18 -11.77
CA PRO A 13 66.03 3.69 -11.77
C PRO A 13 65.68 2.61 -10.72
N ALA A 14 64.37 2.37 -10.64
CA ALA A 14 63.73 1.07 -10.42
C ALA A 14 63.65 0.49 -8.99
N LEU A 15 62.42 0.60 -8.47
CA LEU A 15 61.56 -0.51 -8.03
C LEU A 15 61.92 -1.31 -6.75
N LEU A 16 60.91 -1.26 -5.86
CA LEU A 16 60.44 -2.34 -4.99
C LEU A 16 61.38 -2.80 -3.87
N LEU A 17 61.00 -2.45 -2.63
CA LEU A 17 60.93 -3.40 -1.51
C LEU A 17 59.96 -2.85 -0.43
N LEU A 18 58.75 -3.43 -0.45
CA LEU A 18 57.92 -3.90 0.68
C LEU A 18 57.75 -2.95 1.88
N SER A 19 56.61 -2.28 2.08
CA SER A 19 55.29 -2.82 2.49
C SER A 19 55.32 -3.75 3.71
N ALA A 20 55.19 -3.18 4.91
CA ALA A 20 54.62 -3.86 6.07
C ALA A 20 54.00 -2.79 6.98
N GLY A 21 52.68 -2.64 6.90
CA GLY A 21 51.98 -1.65 7.73
C GLY A 21 50.56 -1.31 7.30
N SER A 22 49.88 -2.15 6.53
CA SER A 22 48.41 -2.12 6.47
C SER A 22 47.90 -3.26 7.32
N ILE A 23 47.55 -2.93 8.56
CA ILE A 23 46.64 -3.73 9.38
C ILE A 23 45.33 -3.74 8.59
N TRP A 24 45.16 -4.76 7.76
CA TRP A 24 43.86 -5.16 7.28
C TRP A 24 43.11 -5.61 8.53
N GLY A 25 42.39 -4.68 9.16
CA GLY A 25 41.28 -5.04 10.00
C GLY A 25 40.39 -5.92 9.14
N THR A 26 40.41 -7.22 9.40
CA THR A 26 39.41 -8.14 8.88
C THR A 26 38.08 -7.68 9.45
N VAL A 27 37.42 -6.80 8.72
CA VAL A 27 35.99 -6.58 8.89
C VAL A 27 35.37 -7.90 8.47
N HIS A 28 35.21 -8.80 9.44
CA HIS A 28 34.37 -9.97 9.28
C HIS A 28 32.95 -9.43 9.05
N PHE A 29 32.58 -9.27 7.78
CA PHE A 29 31.18 -9.27 7.38
C PHE A 29 30.61 -10.62 7.80
N TYR A 30 30.13 -10.70 9.03
CA TYR A 30 29.14 -11.69 9.40
C TYR A 30 27.92 -11.36 8.53
N PRO A 31 27.45 -12.24 7.61
CA PRO A 31 26.15 -12.04 6.99
C PRO A 31 25.11 -12.35 8.06
N GLY A 32 24.96 -11.42 9.00
CA GLY A 32 23.94 -11.43 10.02
C GLY A 32 22.62 -11.05 9.38
N GLN A 33 21.75 -12.05 9.25
CA GLN A 33 20.30 -11.97 9.04
C GLN A 33 19.81 -11.49 7.65
N ASN A 34 19.35 -12.47 6.86
CA ASN A 34 18.21 -12.40 5.93
C ASN A 34 17.97 -11.06 5.21
N SER A 35 18.91 -10.64 4.36
CA SER A 35 18.56 -9.64 3.34
C SER A 35 17.54 -10.26 2.37
N PRO A 36 16.43 -9.59 2.06
CA PRO A 36 15.43 -10.13 1.15
C PRO A 36 16.07 -10.43 -0.21
N SER A 37 15.66 -11.54 -0.83
CA SER A 37 16.11 -11.88 -2.17
C SER A 37 15.62 -10.83 -3.17
N ALA A 38 16.29 -10.72 -4.32
CA ALA A 38 15.81 -9.85 -5.40
C ALA A 38 14.37 -10.19 -5.84
N SER A 39 13.99 -11.48 -5.79
CA SER A 39 12.62 -11.92 -6.09
C SER A 39 11.62 -11.40 -5.06
N GLN A 40 11.92 -11.49 -3.76
CA GLN A 40 11.06 -10.98 -2.69
C GLN A 40 10.89 -9.46 -2.78
N VAL A 41 11.94 -8.73 -3.13
CA VAL A 41 11.85 -7.28 -3.36
C VAL A 41 10.93 -6.99 -4.55
N GLN A 42 11.06 -7.75 -5.64
CA GLN A 42 10.23 -7.56 -6.82
C GLN A 42 8.75 -7.86 -6.55
N GLU A 43 8.44 -8.94 -5.83
CA GLU A 43 7.07 -9.27 -5.41
C GLU A 43 6.39 -8.12 -4.66
N CYS A 44 7.11 -7.44 -3.75
CA CYS A 44 6.56 -6.29 -3.04
C CYS A 44 6.39 -5.05 -3.92
N ILE A 45 7.25 -4.86 -4.94
CA ILE A 45 7.09 -3.79 -5.94
C ILE A 45 5.86 -4.06 -6.82
N ASP A 46 5.65 -5.31 -7.21
CA ASP A 46 4.53 -5.73 -8.04
C ASP A 46 3.21 -5.57 -7.27
N LEU A 47 3.16 -6.01 -6.00
CA LEU A 47 2.04 -5.77 -5.10
C LEU A 47 1.74 -4.27 -4.98
N LYS A 48 2.76 -3.44 -4.72
CA LYS A 48 2.57 -1.99 -4.60
C LYS A 48 1.97 -1.38 -5.87
N SER A 49 2.43 -1.84 -7.03
CA SER A 49 1.93 -1.39 -8.33
C SER A 49 0.48 -1.83 -8.56
N PHE A 50 0.15 -3.07 -8.18
CA PHE A 50 -1.23 -3.57 -8.18
C PHE A 50 -2.14 -2.71 -7.30
N VAL A 51 -1.74 -2.46 -6.04
CA VAL A 51 -2.50 -1.62 -5.10
C VAL A 51 -2.75 -0.23 -5.67
N LEU A 52 -1.73 0.44 -6.22
CA LEU A 52 -1.90 1.77 -6.82
C LEU A 52 -2.88 1.77 -8.00
N ASN A 53 -2.87 0.72 -8.82
CA ASN A 53 -3.77 0.61 -9.97
C ASN A 53 -5.22 0.36 -9.53
N GLU A 54 -5.44 -0.54 -8.58
CA GLU A 54 -6.78 -0.76 -8.02
C GLU A 54 -7.28 0.47 -7.26
N GLU A 55 -6.43 1.17 -6.50
CA GLU A 55 -6.81 2.42 -5.83
C GLU A 55 -7.22 3.52 -6.81
N LEU A 56 -6.65 3.57 -8.02
CA LEU A 56 -7.10 4.49 -9.06
C LEU A 56 -8.55 4.19 -9.48
N ILE A 57 -8.94 2.91 -9.52
CA ILE A 57 -10.30 2.47 -9.84
C ILE A 57 -11.22 2.78 -8.65
N GLY A 58 -10.86 2.32 -7.46
CA GLY A 58 -11.62 2.51 -6.23
C GLY A 58 -11.84 3.98 -5.88
N SER A 59 -10.81 4.82 -5.94
CA SER A 59 -10.92 6.26 -5.64
C SER A 59 -11.86 6.99 -6.61
N LYS A 60 -11.90 6.60 -7.88
CA LYS A 60 -12.84 7.16 -8.86
C LYS A 60 -14.28 6.80 -8.49
N LYS A 61 -14.52 5.55 -8.11
CA LYS A 61 -15.83 5.08 -7.63
C LYS A 61 -16.23 5.77 -6.34
N TRP A 62 -15.29 5.91 -5.41
CA TRP A 62 -15.50 6.60 -4.14
C TRP A 62 -15.86 8.07 -4.33
N SER A 63 -15.24 8.75 -5.29
CA SER A 63 -15.57 10.14 -5.61
C SER A 63 -17.03 10.30 -6.05
N VAL A 64 -17.54 9.37 -6.88
CA VAL A 64 -18.95 9.36 -7.31
C VAL A 64 -19.86 9.04 -6.13
N TYR A 65 -19.56 7.97 -5.40
CA TYR A 65 -20.25 7.57 -4.17
C TYR A 65 -20.39 8.75 -3.20
N HIS A 66 -19.28 9.39 -2.85
CA HIS A 66 -19.24 10.47 -1.87
C HIS A 66 -20.03 11.70 -2.36
N SER A 67 -19.93 12.02 -3.66
CA SER A 67 -20.76 13.07 -4.28
C SER A 67 -22.26 12.78 -4.14
N ASP A 68 -22.68 11.53 -4.32
CA ASP A 68 -24.08 11.13 -4.20
C ASP A 68 -24.56 11.09 -2.74
N VAL A 69 -23.71 10.72 -1.78
CA VAL A 69 -23.99 10.85 -0.35
C VAL A 69 -24.19 12.31 0.05
N LEU A 70 -23.34 13.22 -0.42
CA LEU A 70 -23.52 14.65 -0.17
C LEU A 70 -24.86 15.16 -0.75
N LYS A 71 -25.25 14.72 -1.94
CA LYS A 71 -26.57 15.03 -2.51
C LYS A 71 -27.70 14.50 -1.62
N TYR A 72 -27.55 13.29 -1.08
CA TYR A 72 -28.52 12.70 -0.17
C TYR A 72 -28.67 13.55 1.11
N GLU A 73 -27.56 13.98 1.71
CA GLU A 73 -27.54 14.82 2.91
C GLU A 73 -28.18 16.19 2.70
N THR A 74 -28.01 16.79 1.52
CA THR A 74 -28.67 18.08 1.20
C THR A 74 -30.19 17.96 1.06
N GLY A 75 -30.72 16.74 1.00
CA GLY A 75 -32.15 16.46 0.97
C GLY A 75 -32.75 16.55 -0.43
N LEU A 76 -33.42 15.48 -0.85
CA LEU A 76 -34.27 15.48 -2.05
C LEU A 76 -35.73 15.67 -1.63
N SER A 77 -36.44 16.56 -2.33
CA SER A 77 -37.86 16.86 -2.06
C SER A 77 -38.83 15.72 -2.42
N ASN A 78 -38.35 14.68 -3.13
CA ASN A 78 -39.18 13.62 -3.69
C ASN A 78 -38.67 12.25 -3.25
N LYS A 79 -39.52 11.48 -2.56
CA LYS A 79 -39.21 10.13 -2.06
C LYS A 79 -38.74 9.15 -3.14
N ASN A 80 -39.35 9.16 -4.33
CA ASN A 80 -38.93 8.27 -5.43
C ASN A 80 -37.53 8.63 -5.93
N ARG A 81 -37.19 9.92 -5.98
CA ARG A 81 -35.83 10.36 -6.32
C ARG A 81 -34.82 9.95 -5.25
N THR A 82 -35.20 10.01 -3.97
CA THR A 82 -34.37 9.51 -2.87
C THR A 82 -34.09 8.03 -2.99
N ILE A 83 -35.11 7.21 -3.29
CA ILE A 83 -34.94 5.76 -3.49
C ILE A 83 -33.98 5.47 -4.65
N VAL A 84 -34.12 6.17 -5.77
CA VAL A 84 -33.20 6.02 -6.91
C VAL A 84 -31.78 6.40 -6.52
N LEU A 85 -31.61 7.51 -5.79
CA LEU A 85 -30.29 7.94 -5.32
C LEU A 85 -29.65 6.91 -4.37
N VAL A 86 -30.41 6.36 -3.42
CA VAL A 86 -29.89 5.33 -2.50
C VAL A 86 -29.44 4.07 -3.23
N LYS A 87 -30.14 3.67 -4.30
CA LYS A 87 -29.70 2.56 -5.17
C LYS A 87 -28.37 2.85 -5.86
N LEU A 88 -28.18 4.08 -6.34
CA LEU A 88 -26.92 4.51 -6.95
C LEU A 88 -25.79 4.54 -5.93
N ILE A 89 -26.02 5.14 -4.75
CA ILE A 89 -25.07 5.18 -3.65
C ILE A 89 -24.62 3.77 -3.27
N ALA A 90 -25.56 2.84 -3.07
CA ALA A 90 -25.25 1.45 -2.75
C ALA A 90 -24.42 0.76 -3.85
N SER A 91 -24.79 0.98 -5.12
CA SER A 91 -24.06 0.41 -6.27
C SER A 91 -22.61 0.90 -6.34
N GLU A 92 -22.38 2.20 -6.15
CA GLU A 92 -21.01 2.74 -6.17
C GLU A 92 -20.22 2.33 -4.93
N ALA A 93 -20.86 2.24 -3.75
CA ALA A 93 -20.23 1.72 -2.54
C ALA A 93 -19.77 0.27 -2.71
N ILE A 94 -20.59 -0.59 -3.32
CA ILE A 94 -20.21 -1.98 -3.64
C ILE A 94 -18.96 -2.01 -4.52
N GLU A 95 -18.88 -1.16 -5.54
CA GLU A 95 -17.74 -1.11 -6.47
C GLU A 95 -16.44 -0.65 -5.78
N VAL A 96 -16.54 0.30 -4.84
CA VAL A 96 -15.40 0.69 -3.99
C VAL A 96 -14.94 -0.49 -3.14
N LEU A 97 -15.86 -1.11 -2.40
CA LEU A 97 -15.55 -2.24 -1.52
C LEU A 97 -15.01 -3.45 -2.30
N GLN A 98 -15.47 -3.69 -3.52
CA GLN A 98 -14.93 -4.75 -4.38
C GLN A 98 -13.48 -4.45 -4.80
N SER A 99 -13.12 -3.18 -5.00
CA SER A 99 -11.73 -2.79 -5.25
C SER A 99 -10.87 -3.02 -4.02
N ASP A 100 -11.34 -2.61 -2.84
CA ASP A 100 -10.66 -2.88 -1.57
C ASP A 100 -10.50 -4.37 -1.31
N LEU A 101 -11.54 -5.17 -1.58
CA LEU A 101 -11.51 -6.62 -1.40
C LEU A 101 -10.42 -7.25 -2.28
N ARG A 102 -10.33 -6.88 -3.56
CA ARG A 102 -9.27 -7.36 -4.46
C ARG A 102 -7.88 -6.98 -3.95
N ILE A 103 -7.72 -5.76 -3.41
CA ILE A 103 -6.48 -5.33 -2.77
C ILE A 103 -6.14 -6.25 -1.59
N TYR A 104 -7.10 -6.50 -0.70
CA TYR A 104 -6.86 -7.31 0.50
C TYR A 104 -6.58 -8.77 0.17
N GLU A 105 -7.24 -9.33 -0.85
CA GLU A 105 -6.97 -10.67 -1.37
C GLU A 105 -5.54 -10.76 -1.93
N GLU A 106 -5.11 -9.78 -2.73
CA GLU A 106 -3.75 -9.75 -3.28
C GLU A 106 -2.69 -9.57 -2.18
N MET A 107 -2.99 -8.73 -1.19
CA MET A 107 -2.15 -8.56 0.00
C MET A 107 -2.02 -9.85 0.81
N ALA A 108 -3.05 -10.70 0.86
CA ALA A 108 -3.01 -11.98 1.57
C ALA A 108 -2.05 -12.96 0.91
N LEU A 109 -1.96 -12.94 -0.43
CA LEU A 109 -0.98 -13.70 -1.20
C LEU A 109 0.47 -13.22 -0.94
N HIS A 110 0.63 -11.92 -0.67
CA HIS A 110 1.93 -11.26 -0.49
C HIS A 110 2.16 -10.76 0.94
N ASN A 111 1.80 -11.59 1.93
CA ASN A 111 1.73 -11.17 3.34
C ASN A 111 3.09 -10.71 3.95
N ASP A 112 4.21 -11.06 3.31
CA ASP A 112 5.54 -10.66 3.75
C ASP A 112 5.90 -9.23 3.34
N CYS A 113 5.14 -8.62 2.44
CA CYS A 113 5.24 -7.22 2.03
C CYS A 113 4.47 -6.27 2.96
N LEU A 114 3.70 -6.79 3.92
CA LEU A 114 2.80 -6.01 4.78
C LEU A 114 3.43 -5.65 6.13
N LEU A 115 3.01 -4.53 6.69
CA LEU A 115 3.33 -4.15 8.06
C LEU A 115 2.78 -5.20 9.05
N PRO A 116 3.54 -5.55 10.12
CA PRO A 116 3.17 -6.64 11.03
C PRO A 116 1.78 -6.50 11.67
N ASP A 117 1.34 -5.27 11.96
CA ASP A 117 0.05 -5.03 12.61
C ASP A 117 -1.13 -5.17 11.66
N PHE A 118 -0.95 -4.78 10.39
CA PHE A 118 -1.99 -4.99 9.38
C PHE A 118 -2.10 -6.46 8.99
N LYS A 119 -0.97 -7.18 8.89
CA LYS A 119 -0.95 -8.63 8.63
C LYS A 119 -1.85 -9.43 9.59
N LYS A 120 -1.91 -9.03 10.87
CA LYS A 120 -2.78 -9.66 11.89
C LYS A 120 -4.26 -9.35 11.68
N GLN A 121 -4.57 -8.20 11.08
CA GLN A 121 -5.94 -7.70 10.89
C GLN A 121 -6.50 -8.07 9.52
N LEU A 122 -5.65 -8.41 8.55
CA LEU A 122 -6.03 -8.60 7.15
C LEU A 122 -7.25 -9.52 6.98
N ALA A 123 -7.24 -10.69 7.63
CA ALA A 123 -8.37 -11.62 7.54
C ALA A 123 -9.69 -11.03 8.05
N SER A 124 -9.65 -10.24 9.12
CA SER A 124 -10.84 -9.54 9.63
C SER A 124 -11.29 -8.49 8.64
N VAL A 125 -10.38 -7.63 8.17
CA VAL A 125 -10.69 -6.55 7.23
C VAL A 125 -11.28 -7.11 5.92
N THR A 126 -10.71 -8.18 5.37
CA THR A 126 -11.27 -8.90 4.21
C THR A 126 -12.68 -9.41 4.49
N THR A 127 -12.91 -10.03 5.65
CA THR A 127 -14.23 -10.56 6.05
C THR A 127 -15.26 -9.45 6.24
N ASP A 128 -14.88 -8.36 6.89
CA ASP A 128 -15.74 -7.21 7.15
C ASP A 128 -16.11 -6.50 5.85
N THR A 129 -15.17 -6.42 4.90
CA THR A 129 -15.39 -5.88 3.55
C THR A 129 -16.38 -6.75 2.76
N GLN A 130 -16.18 -8.07 2.73
CA GLN A 130 -17.11 -8.99 2.08
C GLN A 130 -18.51 -8.94 2.72
N THR A 131 -18.58 -8.92 4.05
CA THR A 131 -19.85 -8.81 4.79
C THR A 131 -20.58 -7.51 4.44
N SER A 132 -19.84 -6.41 4.28
CA SER A 132 -20.40 -5.13 3.86
C SER A 132 -20.96 -5.17 2.43
N ILE A 133 -20.27 -5.85 1.52
CA ILE A 133 -20.76 -6.09 0.15
C ILE A 133 -22.04 -6.93 0.18
N ASP A 134 -22.04 -8.05 0.92
CA ASP A 134 -23.18 -8.95 1.03
C ASP A 134 -24.41 -8.25 1.62
N PHE A 135 -24.19 -7.41 2.63
CA PHE A 135 -25.23 -6.56 3.19
C PHE A 135 -25.85 -5.63 2.13
N LEU A 136 -25.04 -4.90 1.37
CA LEU A 136 -25.53 -3.98 0.33
C LEU A 136 -26.20 -4.70 -0.85
N LEU A 137 -25.83 -5.95 -1.12
CA LEU A 137 -26.50 -6.81 -2.10
C LEU A 137 -27.81 -7.43 -1.59
N GLY A 138 -28.15 -7.25 -0.31
CA GLY A 138 -29.29 -7.91 0.33
C GLY A 138 -29.09 -9.43 0.50
N GLN A 139 -27.84 -9.88 0.54
CA GLN A 139 -27.44 -11.29 0.69
C GLN A 139 -27.00 -11.60 2.14
N GLY A 140 -26.84 -10.58 2.98
CA GLY A 140 -26.46 -10.70 4.38
C GLY A 140 -27.11 -9.64 5.27
N GLU A 141 -26.93 -9.81 6.57
CA GLU A 141 -27.42 -8.90 7.60
C GLU A 141 -26.27 -8.28 8.38
N ILE A 142 -26.40 -7.01 8.75
CA ILE A 142 -25.54 -6.35 9.74
C ILE A 142 -26.42 -6.02 10.94
N SER A 143 -26.02 -6.52 12.12
CA SER A 143 -26.76 -6.32 13.37
C SER A 143 -28.25 -6.75 13.31
N GLY A 144 -28.55 -7.80 12.55
CA GLY A 144 -29.91 -8.34 12.39
C GLY A 144 -30.80 -7.53 11.44
N GLN A 145 -30.23 -6.66 10.63
CA GLN A 145 -30.95 -5.88 9.62
C GLN A 145 -30.39 -6.16 8.23
N MET A 146 -31.28 -6.33 7.26
CA MET A 146 -30.94 -6.36 5.84
C MET A 146 -31.01 -4.96 5.25
N PHE A 147 -30.18 -4.68 4.27
CA PHE A 147 -30.28 -3.46 3.48
C PHE A 147 -31.52 -3.50 2.57
N ASP A 148 -32.38 -2.49 2.66
CA ASP A 148 -33.49 -2.30 1.72
C ASP A 148 -33.42 -0.89 1.09
N PRO A 149 -32.89 -0.78 -0.15
CA PRO A 149 -32.77 0.52 -0.80
C PRO A 149 -34.13 1.15 -1.15
N ASN A 150 -35.23 0.40 -1.13
CA ASN A 150 -36.57 0.93 -1.41
C ASN A 150 -37.14 1.77 -0.27
N GLN A 151 -36.50 1.74 0.91
CA GLN A 151 -36.84 2.65 2.00
C GLN A 151 -36.30 4.07 1.75
N GLY A 152 -35.31 4.22 0.86
CA GLY A 152 -34.65 5.50 0.62
C GLY A 152 -33.85 6.00 1.83
N ILE A 153 -33.38 5.07 2.67
CA ILE A 153 -32.59 5.35 3.86
C ILE A 153 -31.13 4.97 3.56
N TRP A 154 -30.21 5.87 3.86
CA TRP A 154 -28.77 5.63 3.78
C TRP A 154 -28.09 6.08 5.07
N ASN A 155 -27.12 5.31 5.56
CA ASN A 155 -26.25 5.71 6.66
C ASN A 155 -25.09 6.54 6.09
N THR A 156 -25.08 7.84 6.29
CA THR A 156 -24.08 8.73 5.68
C THR A 156 -22.69 8.62 6.30
N ALA A 157 -22.59 7.97 7.47
CA ALA A 157 -21.30 7.60 8.08
C ALA A 157 -20.72 6.28 7.52
N PHE A 158 -21.46 5.55 6.68
CA PHE A 158 -20.92 4.38 6.00
C PHE A 158 -19.81 4.85 5.05
N TYR A 159 -18.59 4.30 5.14
CA TYR A 159 -17.49 4.58 4.21
C TYR A 159 -17.26 6.09 3.93
N ASP A 160 -17.24 6.90 4.99
CA ASP A 160 -17.11 8.37 4.89
C ASP A 160 -15.69 8.84 4.53
N ALA A 161 -14.69 7.97 4.70
CA ALA A 161 -13.29 8.23 4.35
C ALA A 161 -12.75 7.19 3.38
N TYR A 162 -12.04 7.67 2.36
CA TYR A 162 -11.21 6.84 1.49
C TYR A 162 -9.81 6.70 2.09
N GLU A 163 -9.37 5.47 2.29
CA GLU A 163 -8.10 5.18 2.91
C GLU A 163 -7.20 4.37 1.99
N SER A 164 -6.02 4.90 1.69
CA SER A 164 -5.05 4.19 0.86
C SER A 164 -4.43 3.01 1.61
N ALA A 165 -4.51 1.84 1.00
CA ALA A 165 -3.91 0.60 1.45
C ALA A 165 -2.38 0.60 1.32
N ILE A 166 -1.78 1.54 0.57
CA ILE A 166 -0.33 1.74 0.50
C ILE A 166 0.30 1.93 1.88
N LYS A 167 -0.43 2.55 2.82
CA LYS A 167 0.07 2.76 4.20
C LYS A 167 0.32 1.46 4.97
N TYR A 168 -0.21 0.34 4.48
CA TYR A 168 -0.05 -0.99 5.08
C TYR A 168 1.11 -1.81 4.50
N LEU A 169 1.76 -1.29 3.46
CA LEU A 169 2.94 -1.91 2.85
C LEU A 169 4.23 -1.50 3.60
N LYS A 170 5.25 -2.35 3.52
CA LYS A 170 6.60 -2.07 4.03
C LYS A 170 7.39 -1.09 3.16
#